data_AF-A0A8T4N547-F1
#
_entry.id   AF-A0A8T4N547-F1
#
_cell.length_a   1.000
_cell.length_b   1.000
_cell.length_c   1.000
_cell.angle_alpha   90.00
_cell.angle_beta   90.00
_cell.angle_gamma   90.00
#
_symmetry.space_group_name_H-M   'P 1'
#
loop_
_entity.id
_entity.type
_entity.pdbx_description
1 polymer ?
#
loop_
_entity_poly.entity_id
_entity_poly.type
_entity_poly.pdbx_seq_one_letter_code
_entity_poly.pdbx_strand_id
1 'polypeptide(L)'
;MVKSKDKHVKNFSQRKETLMRIVVCIVTGIILALWRYLIGVFIVINFVYSLFTAKRLKELAELSEIWNTQWYLFQKYMTFVTNVRPFPFTKLAKNMSKFE
;
A
#
# COMPACT_ATOMS: atom_id res chain seq x y z
N MET A 1 0.69 -34.00 -15.65
CA MET A 1 -0.59 -33.82 -14.95
C MET A 1 -0.30 -33.53 -13.48
N VAL A 2 -0.04 -32.27 -13.12
CA VAL A 2 0.33 -31.87 -11.75
C VAL A 2 -0.93 -31.39 -11.04
N LYS A 3 -1.43 -32.19 -10.10
CA LYS A 3 -2.48 -31.80 -9.14
C LYS A 3 -1.92 -30.69 -8.24
N SER A 4 -2.11 -29.43 -8.63
CA SER A 4 -1.94 -28.31 -7.72
C SER A 4 -3.12 -28.30 -6.75
N LYS A 5 -2.82 -28.35 -5.45
CA LYS A 5 -3.77 -28.30 -4.35
C LYS A 5 -4.63 -27.03 -4.46
N ASP A 6 -5.86 -27.18 -4.92
CA ASP A 6 -6.92 -26.20 -4.75
C ASP A 6 -7.18 -26.01 -3.25
N LYS A 7 -6.43 -25.09 -2.64
CA LYS A 7 -6.83 -24.42 -1.40
C LYS A 7 -8.27 -23.96 -1.63
N HIS A 8 -9.17 -24.22 -0.68
CA HIS A 8 -10.55 -23.70 -0.68
C HIS A 8 -10.58 -22.18 -0.95
N VAL A 9 -10.62 -21.80 -2.23
CA VAL A 9 -10.90 -20.44 -2.66
C VAL A 9 -12.40 -20.31 -2.48
N LYS A 10 -12.79 -19.60 -1.42
CA LYS A 10 -14.17 -19.23 -1.17
C LYS A 10 -14.65 -18.50 -2.44
N ASN A 11 -15.46 -19.16 -3.26
CA ASN A 11 -15.99 -18.65 -4.53
C ASN A 11 -16.96 -17.48 -4.24
N PHE A 12 -16.44 -16.33 -3.81
CA PHE A 12 -17.18 -15.09 -3.94
C PHE A 12 -17.35 -14.84 -5.43
N SER A 13 -18.59 -14.65 -5.88
CA SER A 13 -18.88 -14.23 -7.24
C SER A 13 -17.97 -13.04 -7.58
N GLN A 14 -17.24 -13.11 -8.69
CA GLN A 14 -16.32 -12.05 -9.14
C GLN A 14 -17.01 -10.67 -9.15
N ARG A 15 -18.33 -10.65 -9.36
CA ARG A 15 -19.18 -9.45 -9.27
C ARG A 15 -19.14 -8.83 -7.87
N LYS A 16 -19.24 -9.63 -6.81
CA LYS A 16 -19.16 -9.14 -5.41
C LYS A 16 -17.79 -8.57 -5.08
N GLU A 17 -16.71 -9.23 -5.51
CA GLU A 17 -15.36 -8.71 -5.27
C GLU A 17 -15.12 -7.41 -6.07
N THR A 18 -15.63 -7.32 -7.30
CA THR A 18 -15.59 -6.09 -8.10
C THR A 18 -16.36 -4.94 -7.44
N LEU A 19 -17.53 -5.20 -6.85
CA LEU A 19 -18.26 -4.19 -6.08
C LEU A 19 -17.50 -3.78 -4.81
N MET A 20 -16.86 -4.72 -4.11
CA MET A 20 -16.00 -4.40 -2.97
C MET A 20 -14.83 -3.50 -3.37
N ARG A 21 -14.29 -3.63 -4.59
CA ARG A 21 -13.22 -2.75 -5.09
C ARG A 21 -13.64 -1.29 -5.12
N ILE A 22 -14.90 -0.99 -5.44
CA ILE A 22 -15.42 0.38 -5.42
C ILE A 22 -15.39 0.93 -4.00
N VAL A 23 -15.86 0.16 -3.01
CA VAL A 23 -15.86 0.55 -1.59
C VAL A 23 -14.43 0.75 -1.08
N VAL A 24 -13.52 -0.18 -1.39
CA VAL A 24 -12.10 -0.08 -1.03
C VAL A 24 -11.45 1.13 -1.70
N CYS A 25 -11.77 1.40 -2.97
CA CYS A 25 -11.27 2.57 -3.69
C CYS A 25 -11.62 3.87 -2.97
N ILE A 26 -12.85 3.99 -2.49
CA ILE A 26 -13.31 5.18 -1.77
C ILE A 26 -12.60 5.26 -0.41
N VAL A 27 -12.72 4.22 0.43
CA VAL A 27 -12.21 4.26 1.81
C VAL A 27 -10.68 4.32 1.85
N THR A 28 -10.01 3.34 1.24
CA THR A 28 -8.54 3.29 1.23
C THR A 28 -7.95 4.42 0.40
N GLY A 29 -8.57 4.77 -0.73
CA GLY A 29 -8.09 5.86 -1.57
C GLY A 29 -8.10 7.21 -0.86
N ILE A 30 -9.17 7.54 -0.12
CA ILE A 30 -9.23 8.78 0.67
C ILE A 30 -8.15 8.79 1.76
N ILE A 31 -8.02 7.71 2.53
CA ILE A 31 -7.02 7.60 3.61
C ILE A 31 -5.60 7.78 3.06
N LEU A 32 -5.26 7.07 1.97
CA LEU A 32 -3.94 7.17 1.36
C LEU A 32 -3.69 8.52 0.70
N ALA A 33 -4.72 9.17 0.15
CA ALA A 33 -4.61 10.51 -0.42
C ALA A 33 -4.32 11.58 0.64
N LEU A 34 -4.99 11.51 1.80
CA LEU A 34 -4.69 12.39 2.93
C LEU A 34 -3.27 12.16 3.45
N TRP A 35 -2.87 10.89 3.60
CA TRP A 35 -1.51 10.55 4.04
C TRP A 35 -0.45 10.99 3.01
N ARG A 36 -0.77 11.00 1.71
CA ARG A 36 0.13 11.51 0.65
C ARG A 36 0.56 12.95 0.89
N TYR A 37 -0.36 13.80 1.36
CA TYR A 37 -0.04 15.19 1.66
C TYR A 37 1.04 15.30 2.74
N LEU A 38 0.91 14.48 3.78
CA LEU A 38 1.87 14.40 4.89
C LEU A 38 3.24 13.89 4.40
N ILE A 39 3.26 12.86 3.55
CA ILE A 39 4.49 12.39 2.91
C ILE A 39 5.14 13.46 2.04
N GLY A 40 4.35 14.27 1.32
CA GLY A 40 4.86 15.40 0.55
C GLY A 40 5.63 16.40 1.42
N VAL A 41 5.08 16.75 2.59
CA VAL A 41 5.77 17.60 3.57
C VAL A 41 7.06 16.93 4.08
N PHE A 42 7.01 15.63 4.40
CA PHE A 42 8.19 14.89 4.84
C PHE A 42 9.30 14.86 3.80
N ILE A 43 8.98 14.70 2.52
CA ILE A 43 9.96 14.74 1.43
C ILE A 43 10.66 16.10 1.41
N VAL A 44 9.90 17.20 1.49
CA VAL A 44 10.46 18.56 1.50
C VAL A 44 11.39 18.76 2.70
N ILE A 45 10.97 18.35 3.90
CA ILE A 45 11.78 18.45 5.12
C ILE A 45 13.07 17.61 4.98
N ASN A 46 12.95 16.37 4.52
CA ASN A 46 14.09 15.47 4.37
C ASN A 46 15.07 16.00 3.32
N PHE A 47 14.56 16.58 2.23
CA PHE A 47 15.37 17.21 1.19
C PHE A 47 16.15 18.40 1.73
N VAL A 48 15.46 19.37 2.36
CA VAL A 48 16.11 20.55 2.96
C VAL A 48 17.14 20.12 4.02
N TYR A 49 16.77 19.22 4.92
CA TYR A 49 17.69 18.72 5.95
C TYR A 49 18.93 18.04 5.36
N SER A 50 18.75 17.22 4.32
CA SER A 50 19.84 16.51 3.66
C SER A 50 20.82 17.44 2.95
N LEU A 51 20.36 18.57 2.40
CA LEU A 51 21.22 19.56 1.76
C LEU A 51 22.19 20.20 2.76
N PHE A 52 21.75 20.47 3.98
CA PHE A 52 22.61 21.10 5.00
C PHE A 52 23.44 20.09 5.80
N THR A 53 22.90 18.90 6.05
CA THR A 53 23.53 17.93 6.98
C THR A 53 24.26 16.80 6.26
N ALA A 54 24.10 16.68 4.93
CA ALA A 54 24.55 15.53 4.14
C ALA A 54 24.09 14.16 4.70
N LYS A 55 23.02 14.17 5.51
CA LYS A 55 22.44 13.01 6.19
C LYS A 55 20.95 12.97 5.91
N ARG A 56 20.41 11.77 5.72
CA ARG A 56 18.97 11.53 5.59
C ARG A 56 18.35 11.27 6.96
N LEU A 57 17.18 11.85 7.23
CA LEU A 57 16.35 11.47 8.36
C LEU A 57 15.72 10.10 8.07
N LYS A 58 16.26 9.06 8.72
CA LYS A 58 15.86 7.66 8.51
C LYS A 58 14.39 7.43 8.85
N GLU A 59 13.91 7.99 9.96
CA GLU A 59 12.51 7.83 10.41
C GLU A 59 11.52 8.37 9.37
N LEU A 60 11.75 9.56 8.83
CA LEU A 60 10.90 10.14 7.78
C LEU A 60 10.95 9.34 6.47
N ALA A 61 12.12 8.76 6.16
CA ALA A 61 12.29 7.90 5.00
C ALA A 61 11.52 6.57 5.19
N GLU A 62 11.58 5.97 6.38
CA GLU A 62 10.82 4.76 6.73
C GLU A 62 9.31 5.00 6.67
N LEU A 63 8.82 6.14 7.19
CA LEU A 63 7.40 6.50 7.08
C LEU A 63 6.94 6.68 5.63
N SER A 64 7.79 7.28 4.80
CA SER A 64 7.54 7.42 3.35
C SER A 64 7.50 6.06 2.66
N GLU A 65 8.34 5.12 3.10
CA GLU A 65 8.37 3.76 2.59
C GLU A 65 7.12 2.94 2.98
N ILE A 66 6.64 3.09 4.21
CA ILE A 66 5.38 2.47 4.66
C ILE A 66 4.23 2.93 3.76
N TRP A 67 4.13 4.24 3.52
CA TRP A 67 3.09 4.80 2.66
C TRP A 67 3.19 4.27 1.22
N ASN A 68 4.40 4.26 0.63
CA ASN A 68 4.63 3.68 -0.70
C ASN A 68 4.22 2.21 -0.79
N THR A 69 4.52 1.43 0.26
CA THR A 69 4.12 0.03 0.37
C THR A 69 2.60 -0.12 0.36
N GLN A 70 1.89 0.68 1.16
CA GLN A 70 0.42 0.63 1.18
C GLN A 70 -0.18 1.08 -0.15
N TRP A 71 0.39 2.12 -0.77
CA TRP A 71 -0.03 2.59 -2.09
C TRP A 71 0.13 1.51 -3.15
N TYR A 72 1.26 0.81 -3.17
CA TYR A 72 1.48 -0.29 -4.10
C TYR A 72 0.49 -1.45 -3.89
N LEU A 73 0.22 -1.85 -2.65
CA LEU A 73 -0.77 -2.90 -2.36
C LEU A 73 -2.19 -2.49 -2.77
N PHE A 74 -2.54 -1.23 -2.54
CA PHE A 74 -3.80 -0.65 -3.00
C PHE A 74 -3.91 -0.73 -4.53
N GLN A 75 -2.86 -0.32 -5.25
CA GLN A 75 -2.84 -0.40 -6.71
C GLN A 75 -2.95 -1.84 -7.21
N LYS A 76 -2.18 -2.79 -6.65
CA LYS A 76 -2.29 -4.22 -7.00
C LYS A 76 -3.70 -4.77 -6.81
N TYR A 77 -4.38 -4.33 -5.74
CA TYR A 77 -5.77 -4.67 -5.56
C TYR A 77 -6.57 -4.05 -6.72
N MET A 78 -6.56 -2.73 -6.89
CA MET A 78 -7.38 -2.05 -7.91
C MET A 78 -7.15 -2.51 -9.36
N THR A 79 -5.93 -2.92 -9.71
CA THR A 79 -5.57 -3.42 -11.06
C THR A 79 -5.84 -4.92 -11.24
N PHE A 80 -6.55 -5.56 -10.30
CA PHE A 80 -6.91 -6.98 -10.33
C PHE A 80 -5.72 -7.95 -10.31
N VAL A 81 -4.51 -7.45 -10.02
CA VAL A 81 -3.31 -8.30 -9.84
C VAL A 81 -3.46 -9.18 -8.60
N THR A 82 -4.19 -8.71 -7.57
CA THR A 82 -4.51 -9.50 -6.38
C THR A 82 -5.94 -9.27 -5.89
N ASN A 83 -6.48 -10.26 -5.16
CA ASN A 83 -7.75 -10.17 -4.44
C ASN A 83 -7.54 -9.94 -2.92
N VAL A 84 -6.30 -9.68 -2.48
CA VAL A 84 -6.02 -9.31 -1.08
C VAL A 84 -6.33 -7.84 -0.88
N ARG A 85 -7.20 -7.54 0.08
CA ARG A 85 -7.67 -6.18 0.37
C ARG A 85 -6.58 -5.36 1.08
N PRO A 86 -6.41 -4.08 0.74
CA PRO A 86 -5.47 -3.19 1.40
C PRO A 86 -6.01 -2.67 2.74
N PHE A 87 -5.15 -2.03 3.53
CA PHE A 87 -5.55 -1.28 4.73
C PHE A 87 -6.67 -0.27 4.39
N PRO A 88 -7.70 -0.08 5.24
CA PRO A 88 -7.85 -0.56 6.62
C PRO A 88 -8.48 -1.95 6.77
N PHE A 89 -8.81 -2.63 5.67
CA PHE A 89 -9.49 -3.94 5.72
C PHE A 89 -8.56 -5.11 6.05
N THR A 90 -7.26 -4.87 6.04
CA THR A 90 -6.21 -5.82 6.43
C THR A 90 -5.14 -5.08 7.22
N LYS A 91 -4.32 -5.81 7.97
CA LYS A 91 -3.20 -5.24 8.74
C LYS A 91 -2.26 -4.46 7.82
N LEU A 92 -1.70 -3.37 8.34
CA LEU A 92 -0.70 -2.56 7.67
C LEU A 92 0.49 -3.45 7.29
N ALA A 93 0.79 -3.54 5.98
CA ALA A 93 1.94 -4.32 5.53
C ALA A 93 3.25 -3.66 5.97
N LYS A 94 4.24 -4.47 6.37
CA LYS A 94 5.58 -3.98 6.68
C LYS A 94 6.35 -3.64 5.39
N ASN A 95 7.26 -2.68 5.52
CA ASN A 95 8.19 -2.15 4.51
C ASN A 95 8.65 -3.17 3.46
N MET A 96 8.54 -2.79 2.18
CA MET A 96 9.00 -3.60 1.04
C MET A 96 10.52 -3.72 1.00
N SER A 97 11.27 -2.75 1.52
CA SER A 97 12.75 -2.75 1.60
C SER A 97 13.33 -3.91 2.40
N LYS A 98 12.51 -4.59 3.21
CA LYS A 98 12.95 -5.80 3.92
C LYS A 98 13.23 -6.98 2.96
N PHE A 99 12.75 -6.91 1.72
CA PHE A 99 12.90 -7.95 0.71
C PHE A 99 13.84 -7.55 -0.44
N GLU A 100 14.48 -6.39 -0.35
CA GLU A 100 15.53 -5.90 -1.26
C GLU A 100 16.91 -6.20 -0.66
#